data_AF-A0A4Y2TKS5-F1
#
_entry.id   AF-A0A4Y2TKS5-F1
#
_cell.length_a   1.000
_cell.length_b   1.000
_cell.length_c   1.000
_cell.angle_alpha   90.00
_cell.angle_beta   90.00
_cell.angle_gamma   90.00
#
_symmetry.space_group_name_H-M   'P 1'
#
loop_
_entity.id
_entity.type
_entity.pdbx_description
1 polymer ?
#
loop_
_entity_poly.entity_id
_entity_poly.type
_entity_poly.pdbx_seq_one_letter_code
_entity_poly.pdbx_strand_id
1 'polypeptide(L)'
;MSFYIACPSDGSLDFHPENTLSHYFTKLPSPVDLTGEWEVGIVEFIYPRMWNNVTNDSNYYEYNLGNGVIKSGRIACGYYETPVDILNALPKHVKIQMNYNKHSKKVKLQLSNGATLKLSDRLSENLGFVPGEVLGDNVVRDTTYEIESPFIADPNVDLYLLYIYTDIIQPEMVGGVFASCFAS
;
A
#
# COMPACT_ATOMS: atom_id res chain seq x y z
N MET A 1 28.68 -12.59 -25.53
CA MET A 1 27.82 -13.68 -25.03
C MET A 1 27.14 -13.15 -23.78
N SER A 2 25.83 -13.34 -23.61
CA SER A 2 25.09 -12.91 -22.42
C SER A 2 24.58 -14.13 -21.66
N PHE A 3 24.40 -13.98 -20.35
CA PHE A 3 23.84 -15.00 -19.47
C PHE A 3 23.09 -14.32 -18.33
N TYR A 4 22.29 -15.09 -17.60
CA TYR A 4 21.48 -14.60 -16.49
C TYR A 4 21.93 -15.26 -15.19
N ILE A 5 21.89 -14.50 -14.11
CA ILE A 5 22.12 -14.98 -12.75
C ILE A 5 20.84 -14.73 -11.95
N ALA A 6 20.33 -15.78 -11.29
CA ALA A 6 19.27 -15.64 -10.31
C ALA A 6 19.90 -15.47 -8.92
N CYS A 7 19.51 -14.41 -8.22
CA CYS A 7 20.03 -14.07 -6.89
C CYS A 7 18.89 -14.10 -5.86
N PRO A 8 18.45 -15.28 -5.37
CA PRO A 8 17.41 -15.36 -4.35
C PRO A 8 17.98 -14.98 -2.97
N SER A 9 17.17 -14.30 -2.15
CA SER A 9 17.62 -13.78 -0.84
C SER A 9 17.96 -14.86 0.19
N ASP A 10 17.37 -16.05 0.07
CA ASP A 10 17.60 -17.21 0.94
C ASP A 10 18.66 -18.18 0.41
N GLY A 11 19.13 -18.01 -0.83
CA GLY A 11 20.02 -18.95 -1.51
C GLY A 11 21.45 -19.01 -0.97
N SER A 12 21.78 -18.23 0.07
CA SER A 12 23.13 -18.18 0.64
C SER A 12 23.14 -18.07 2.16
N LEU A 13 22.06 -18.45 2.85
CA LEU A 13 21.97 -18.38 4.31
C LEU A 13 23.05 -19.21 5.04
N ASP A 14 23.54 -20.29 4.43
CA ASP A 14 24.66 -21.08 4.97
C ASP A 14 26.00 -20.32 4.99
N PHE A 15 26.14 -19.29 4.15
CA PHE A 15 27.36 -18.48 4.00
C PHE A 15 27.21 -17.05 4.52
N HIS A 16 25.99 -16.52 4.43
CA HIS A 16 25.56 -15.18 4.85
C HIS A 16 24.31 -15.31 5.73
N PRO A 17 24.45 -15.82 6.98
CA PRO A 17 23.32 -16.05 7.88
C PRO A 17 22.59 -14.76 8.29
N GLU A 18 23.22 -13.60 8.09
CA GLU A 18 22.66 -12.27 8.30
C GLU A 18 21.74 -11.78 7.16
N ASN A 19 21.65 -12.52 6.04
CA ASN A 19 20.79 -12.15 4.93
C ASN A 19 19.33 -11.98 5.38
N THR A 20 18.71 -10.91 4.92
CA THR A 20 17.29 -10.62 5.10
C THR A 20 16.60 -10.52 3.74
N LEU A 21 15.27 -10.52 3.73
CA LEU A 21 14.52 -10.32 2.49
C LEU A 21 14.81 -8.97 1.81
N SER A 22 15.19 -7.94 2.58
CA SER A 22 15.45 -6.58 2.10
C SER A 22 16.93 -6.24 1.91
N HIS A 23 17.85 -7.07 2.39
CA HIS A 23 19.29 -6.86 2.28
C HIS A 23 20.01 -8.20 2.34
N TYR A 24 20.63 -8.59 1.23
CA TYR A 24 21.26 -9.91 1.12
C TYR A 24 22.41 -9.93 0.11
N PHE A 25 23.32 -10.87 0.31
CA PHE A 25 24.38 -11.23 -0.64
C PHE A 25 24.16 -12.66 -1.14
N THR A 26 24.32 -12.88 -2.44
CA THR A 26 24.25 -14.23 -3.04
C THR A 26 25.65 -14.73 -3.35
N LYS A 27 26.00 -15.91 -2.83
CA LYS A 27 27.20 -16.64 -3.20
C LYS A 27 26.92 -17.52 -4.41
N LEU A 28 27.66 -17.28 -5.48
CA LEU A 28 27.57 -18.11 -6.69
C LEU A 28 28.27 -19.46 -6.50
N PRO A 29 27.76 -20.55 -7.11
CA PRO A 29 28.36 -21.88 -7.00
C PRO A 29 29.74 -21.96 -7.65
N SER A 30 30.00 -21.13 -8.66
CA SER A 30 31.29 -20.98 -9.32
C SER A 30 31.58 -19.50 -9.59
N PRO A 31 32.85 -19.07 -9.52
CA PRO A 31 33.24 -17.75 -9.99
C PRO A 31 32.84 -17.56 -11.45
N VAL A 32 32.32 -16.38 -11.77
CA VAL A 32 32.06 -15.98 -13.15
C VAL A 32 33.31 -15.27 -13.65
N ASP A 33 33.95 -15.84 -14.66
CA ASP A 33 35.10 -15.22 -15.31
C ASP A 33 34.62 -14.31 -16.45
N LEU A 34 34.76 -13.01 -16.27
CA LEU A 34 34.36 -11.99 -17.24
C LEU A 34 35.61 -11.41 -17.91
N THR A 35 35.84 -11.79 -19.17
CA THR A 35 36.96 -11.28 -19.97
C THR A 35 36.53 -10.10 -20.84
N GLY A 36 37.31 -9.01 -20.84
CA GLY A 36 37.03 -7.82 -21.64
C GLY A 36 36.05 -6.85 -20.97
N GLU A 37 35.39 -6.01 -21.77
CA GLU A 37 34.35 -5.10 -21.29
C GLU A 37 33.02 -5.85 -21.11
N TRP A 38 32.36 -5.60 -19.99
CA TRP A 38 31.10 -6.23 -19.64
C TRP A 38 30.17 -5.19 -19.00
N GLU A 39 28.88 -5.47 -19.10
CA GLU A 39 27.81 -4.69 -18.49
C GLU A 39 26.91 -5.64 -17.70
N VAL A 40 26.47 -5.18 -16.53
CA VAL A 40 25.51 -5.89 -15.68
C VAL A 40 24.33 -4.98 -15.48
N GLY A 41 23.13 -5.54 -15.59
CA GLY A 41 21.89 -4.84 -15.32
C GLY A 41 20.87 -5.77 -14.66
N ILE A 42 19.93 -5.18 -13.92
CA ILE A 42 18.78 -5.90 -13.39
C ILE A 42 17.78 -6.06 -14.54
N VAL A 43 17.45 -7.31 -14.86
CA VAL A 43 16.47 -7.63 -15.92
C VAL A 43 15.10 -7.96 -15.32
N GLU A 44 15.09 -8.62 -14.16
CA GLU A 44 13.87 -9.02 -13.47
C GLU A 44 14.11 -8.97 -11.96
N PHE A 45 13.08 -8.58 -11.21
CA PHE A 45 13.05 -8.64 -9.76
C PHE A 45 11.68 -9.12 -9.30
N ILE A 46 11.67 -10.06 -8.36
CA ILE A 46 10.46 -10.63 -7.78
C ILE A 46 10.48 -10.32 -6.28
N TYR A 47 9.44 -9.64 -5.79
CA TYR A 47 9.20 -9.50 -4.36
C TYR A 47 7.81 -10.04 -3.99
N PRO A 48 7.71 -10.84 -2.92
CA PRO A 48 6.41 -11.24 -2.41
C PRO A 48 5.71 -10.04 -1.77
N ARG A 49 4.48 -9.76 -2.20
CA ARG A 49 3.65 -8.67 -1.63
C ARG A 49 3.07 -9.13 -0.28
N MET A 50 3.80 -8.90 0.81
CA MET A 50 3.42 -9.37 2.16
C MET A 50 2.86 -8.29 3.08
N TRP A 51 2.67 -7.06 2.60
CA TRP A 51 2.21 -5.97 3.47
C TRP A 51 0.70 -5.88 3.54
N ASN A 52 0.18 -6.00 4.76
CA ASN A 52 -1.21 -5.69 5.07
C ASN A 52 -1.43 -4.19 4.87
N ASN A 53 -2.40 -3.81 4.06
CA ASN A 53 -2.83 -2.42 3.95
C ASN A 53 -3.79 -1.99 5.07
N VAL A 54 -4.30 -2.96 5.84
CA VAL A 54 -5.03 -2.72 7.07
C VAL A 54 -4.32 -3.42 8.22
N THR A 55 -3.78 -2.63 9.13
CA THR A 55 -2.97 -3.06 10.27
C THR A 55 -3.72 -2.87 11.59
N ASN A 56 -3.20 -3.41 12.69
CA ASN A 56 -3.89 -3.36 13.99
C ASN A 56 -3.97 -1.94 14.60
N ASP A 57 -3.11 -1.03 14.16
CA ASP A 57 -3.14 0.40 14.51
C ASP A 57 -4.14 1.19 13.66
N SER A 58 -4.55 0.64 12.51
CA SER A 58 -5.37 1.36 11.52
C SER A 58 -6.72 0.71 11.23
N ASN A 59 -7.10 -0.39 11.88
CA ASN A 59 -8.31 -1.14 11.53
C ASN A 59 -9.60 -0.72 12.27
N TYR A 60 -9.61 0.41 12.98
CA TYR A 60 -10.75 0.82 13.80
C TYR A 60 -11.68 1.81 13.09
N TYR A 61 -12.94 1.81 13.51
CA TYR A 61 -13.96 2.76 13.07
C TYR A 61 -14.93 3.06 14.23
N GLU A 62 -15.62 4.19 14.15
CA GLU A 62 -16.65 4.62 15.07
C GLU A 62 -17.88 5.10 14.30
N TYR A 63 -19.07 4.87 14.83
CA TYR A 63 -20.31 5.31 14.20
C TYR A 63 -21.39 5.64 15.22
N ASN A 64 -22.28 6.54 14.82
CA ASN A 64 -23.51 6.89 15.54
C ASN A 64 -24.69 6.72 14.57
N LEU A 65 -25.78 6.12 15.03
CA LEU A 65 -26.98 5.90 14.21
C LEU A 65 -28.04 7.01 14.39
N GLY A 66 -27.63 8.20 14.84
CA GLY A 66 -28.50 9.34 15.14
C GLY A 66 -29.19 9.29 16.50
N ASN A 67 -28.85 8.31 17.34
CA ASN A 67 -29.41 8.15 18.69
C ASN A 67 -28.53 8.75 19.79
N GLY A 68 -27.37 9.33 19.44
CA GLY A 68 -26.42 9.89 20.41
C GLY A 68 -25.48 8.86 21.03
N VAL A 69 -25.60 7.58 20.66
CA VAL A 69 -24.72 6.51 21.18
C VAL A 69 -23.67 6.19 20.13
N ILE A 70 -22.41 6.48 20.48
CA ILE A 70 -21.25 6.13 19.65
C ILE A 70 -20.89 4.67 19.91
N LYS A 71 -20.76 3.89 18.84
CA LYS A 71 -20.24 2.53 18.85
C LYS A 71 -18.94 2.49 18.08
N SER A 72 -18.01 1.66 18.53
CA SER A 72 -16.74 1.43 17.85
C SER A 72 -16.59 -0.04 17.49
N GLY A 73 -15.76 -0.30 16.50
CA GLY A 73 -15.42 -1.65 16.06
C GLY A 73 -14.10 -1.67 15.31
N ARG A 74 -13.70 -2.88 14.91
CA ARG A 74 -12.50 -3.11 14.13
C ARG A 74 -12.80 -4.07 12.99
N ILE A 75 -12.25 -3.81 11.82
CA ILE A 75 -12.22 -4.78 10.73
C ILE A 75 -11.02 -5.72 10.90
N ALA A 76 -11.04 -6.86 10.22
CA ALA A 76 -9.91 -7.80 10.27
C ALA A 76 -8.64 -7.12 9.74
N CYS A 77 -7.49 -7.40 10.36
CA CYS A 77 -6.21 -7.01 9.77
C CYS A 77 -5.93 -7.92 8.58
N GLY A 78 -5.35 -7.36 7.52
CA GLY A 78 -5.06 -8.13 6.33
C GLY A 78 -4.77 -7.28 5.11
N TYR A 79 -4.65 -7.98 3.99
CA TYR A 79 -4.56 -7.37 2.67
C TYR A 79 -5.94 -7.34 2.01
N TYR A 80 -6.39 -6.14 1.69
CA TYR A 80 -7.63 -5.87 0.99
C TYR A 80 -7.31 -5.44 -0.44
N GLU A 81 -7.66 -6.25 -1.43
CA GLU A 81 -7.26 -6.02 -2.82
C GLU A 81 -7.97 -4.81 -3.44
N THR A 82 -9.26 -4.64 -3.12
CA THR A 82 -10.11 -3.59 -3.69
C THR A 82 -10.79 -2.75 -2.59
N PRO A 83 -11.21 -1.50 -2.89
CA PRO A 83 -12.01 -0.71 -1.96
C PRO A 83 -13.27 -1.45 -1.49
N VAL A 84 -13.86 -2.27 -2.38
CA VAL A 84 -15.06 -3.05 -2.09
C VAL A 84 -14.82 -4.07 -0.96
N ASP A 85 -13.62 -4.62 -0.85
CA ASP A 85 -13.28 -5.58 0.20
C ASP A 85 -13.27 -4.91 1.57
N ILE A 86 -12.74 -3.68 1.65
CA ILE A 86 -12.79 -2.86 2.87
C ILE A 86 -14.25 -2.52 3.19
N LEU A 87 -15.04 -2.07 2.20
CA LEU A 87 -16.45 -1.74 2.40
C LEU A 87 -17.27 -2.95 2.88
N ASN A 88 -16.95 -4.17 2.42
CA ASN A 88 -17.61 -5.39 2.86
C ASN A 88 -17.24 -5.81 4.29
N ALA A 89 -16.06 -5.43 4.77
CA ALA A 89 -15.63 -5.70 6.14
C ALA A 89 -16.23 -4.72 7.16
N LEU A 90 -16.63 -3.53 6.72
CA LEU A 90 -17.33 -2.55 7.57
C LEU A 90 -18.76 -3.02 7.91
N PRO A 91 -19.31 -2.60 9.07
CA PRO A 91 -20.63 -3.02 9.49
C PRO A 91 -21.71 -2.43 8.57
N LYS A 92 -22.63 -3.29 8.12
CA LYS A 92 -23.74 -2.88 7.26
C LYS A 92 -24.89 -2.35 8.10
N HIS A 93 -25.22 -1.06 7.92
CA HIS A 93 -26.33 -0.41 8.60
C HIS A 93 -27.24 0.28 7.59
N VAL A 94 -28.55 0.23 7.80
CA VAL A 94 -29.52 0.88 6.89
C VAL A 94 -29.27 2.38 6.77
N LYS A 95 -28.83 3.01 7.87
CA LYS A 95 -28.58 4.46 7.95
C LYS A 95 -27.21 4.91 7.42
N ILE A 96 -26.28 3.97 7.19
CA ILE A 96 -24.91 4.24 6.75
C ILE A 96 -24.63 3.31 5.57
N GLN A 97 -24.72 3.84 4.35
CA GLN A 97 -24.52 3.06 3.13
C GLN A 97 -23.31 3.58 2.37
N MET A 98 -22.39 2.68 2.01
CA MET A 98 -21.20 3.00 1.23
C MET A 98 -21.21 2.19 -0.04
N ASN A 99 -20.95 2.86 -1.17
CA ASN A 99 -20.91 2.24 -2.49
C ASN A 99 -19.68 2.72 -3.25
N TYR A 100 -18.91 1.79 -3.79
CA TYR A 100 -17.78 2.11 -4.64
C TYR A 100 -18.22 2.25 -6.10
N ASN A 101 -17.89 3.37 -6.73
CA ASN A 101 -18.11 3.59 -8.15
C ASN A 101 -16.85 3.22 -8.93
N LYS A 102 -16.93 2.15 -9.74
CA LYS A 102 -15.79 1.66 -10.55
C LYS A 102 -15.31 2.64 -11.62
N HIS A 103 -16.17 3.54 -12.08
CA HIS A 103 -15.82 4.50 -13.13
C HIS A 103 -15.10 5.73 -12.55
N SER A 104 -15.67 6.37 -11.52
CA SER A 104 -15.01 7.50 -10.84
C SER A 104 -13.87 7.05 -9.92
N LYS A 105 -13.81 5.75 -9.58
CA LYS A 105 -12.95 5.15 -8.56
C LYS A 105 -13.13 5.77 -7.17
N LYS A 106 -14.31 6.31 -6.88
CA LYS A 106 -14.63 7.00 -5.64
C LYS A 106 -15.66 6.23 -4.82
N VAL A 107 -15.70 6.50 -3.52
CA VAL A 107 -16.70 5.94 -2.61
C VAL A 107 -17.79 6.96 -2.37
N LYS A 108 -19.04 6.58 -2.64
CA LYS A 108 -20.23 7.33 -2.27
C LYS A 108 -20.72 6.85 -0.91
N LEU A 109 -20.80 7.75 0.06
CA LEU A 109 -21.36 7.53 1.39
C LEU A 109 -22.71 8.24 1.50
N GLN A 110 -23.72 7.50 1.94
CA GLN A 110 -25.06 8.00 2.24
C GLN A 110 -25.33 7.82 3.74
N LEU A 111 -25.61 8.92 4.42
CA LEU A 111 -25.93 8.98 5.83
C LEU A 111 -27.35 9.48 6.00
N SER A 112 -28.12 8.91 6.91
CA SER A 112 -29.50 9.35 7.15
C SER A 112 -29.81 9.51 8.63
N ASN A 113 -30.73 10.44 8.91
CA ASN A 113 -31.30 10.65 10.23
C ASN A 113 -30.25 10.87 11.33
N GLY A 114 -29.33 11.81 11.09
CA GLY A 114 -28.25 12.19 12.02
C GLY A 114 -27.18 11.13 12.24
N ALA A 115 -27.04 10.15 11.35
CA ALA A 115 -25.99 9.16 11.43
C ALA A 115 -24.61 9.77 11.10
N THR A 116 -23.58 9.34 11.83
CA THR A 116 -22.19 9.75 11.59
C THR A 116 -21.27 8.53 11.51
N LEU A 117 -20.17 8.68 10.79
CA LEU A 117 -19.12 7.67 10.63
C LEU A 117 -17.76 8.34 10.76
N LYS A 118 -16.91 7.81 11.63
CA LYS A 118 -15.50 8.18 11.73
C LYS A 118 -14.66 6.94 11.45
N LEU A 119 -13.71 7.07 10.53
CA LEU A 119 -12.77 6.03 10.20
C LEU A 119 -11.41 6.37 10.84
N SER A 120 -10.55 5.37 11.00
CA SER A 120 -9.12 5.65 11.24
C SER A 120 -8.54 6.43 10.06
N ASP A 121 -7.44 7.14 10.30
CA ASP A 121 -6.79 7.96 9.27
C ASP A 121 -6.47 7.14 8.00
N ARG A 122 -5.93 5.93 8.18
CA ARG A 122 -5.60 5.05 7.05
C ARG A 122 -6.81 4.47 6.34
N LEU A 123 -7.90 4.16 7.05
CA LEU A 123 -9.13 3.71 6.40
C LEU A 123 -9.81 4.85 5.64
N SER A 124 -9.73 6.08 6.16
CA SER A 124 -10.16 7.27 5.41
C SER A 124 -9.37 7.40 4.12
N GLU A 125 -8.04 7.34 4.17
CA GLU A 125 -7.16 7.42 2.98
C GLU A 125 -7.45 6.31 1.98
N ASN A 126 -7.51 5.06 2.43
CA ASN A 126 -7.81 3.90 1.58
C ASN A 126 -9.16 4.03 0.86
N LEU A 127 -10.14 4.71 1.47
CA LEU A 127 -11.47 4.94 0.91
C LEU A 127 -11.62 6.34 0.25
N GLY A 128 -10.54 7.13 0.20
CA GLY A 128 -10.48 8.43 -0.47
C GLY A 128 -11.09 9.60 0.31
N PHE A 129 -11.30 9.46 1.63
CA PHE A 129 -11.78 10.50 2.54
C PHE A 129 -10.62 11.20 3.26
N VAL A 130 -10.90 12.36 3.88
CA VAL A 130 -9.90 13.11 4.65
C VAL A 130 -9.68 12.44 6.02
N PRO A 131 -8.43 12.18 6.43
CA PRO A 131 -8.10 11.72 7.78
C PRO A 131 -8.68 12.59 8.89
N GLY A 132 -9.04 11.98 10.02
CA GLY A 132 -9.58 12.67 11.19
C GLY A 132 -11.00 13.25 11.06
N GLU A 133 -11.59 13.29 9.86
CA GLU A 133 -12.94 13.84 9.64
C GLU A 133 -14.03 12.92 10.21
N VAL A 134 -15.00 13.50 10.90
CA VAL A 134 -16.26 12.81 11.24
C VAL A 134 -17.26 13.06 10.13
N LEU A 135 -17.51 12.04 9.33
CA LEU A 135 -18.41 12.10 8.20
C LEU A 135 -19.84 12.19 8.73
N GLY A 136 -20.51 13.30 8.40
CA GLY A 136 -21.92 13.52 8.72
C GLY A 136 -22.21 14.34 9.98
N ASP A 137 -21.23 15.04 10.56
CA ASP A 137 -21.47 15.92 11.73
C ASP A 137 -22.55 16.99 11.50
N ASN A 138 -22.79 17.37 10.23
CA ASN A 138 -23.81 18.35 9.84
C ASN A 138 -25.17 17.72 9.46
N VAL A 139 -25.33 16.40 9.60
CA VAL A 139 -26.56 15.71 9.16
C VAL A 139 -27.69 16.00 10.14
N VAL A 140 -28.69 16.76 9.67
CA VAL A 140 -29.90 17.05 10.42
C VAL A 140 -30.78 15.79 10.53
N ARG A 141 -31.51 15.64 11.64
CA ARG A 141 -32.52 14.59 11.80
C ARG A 141 -33.55 14.65 10.66
N ASP A 142 -34.04 13.48 10.25
CA ASP A 142 -35.00 13.30 9.15
C ASP A 142 -34.52 13.72 7.75
N THR A 143 -33.20 13.93 7.56
CA THR A 143 -32.59 14.17 6.25
C THR A 143 -31.70 13.01 5.82
N THR A 144 -31.45 12.90 4.52
CA THR A 144 -30.41 12.05 3.94
C THR A 144 -29.34 12.95 3.35
N TYR A 145 -28.10 12.67 3.71
CA TYR A 145 -26.92 13.36 3.24
C TYR A 145 -26.07 12.41 2.41
N GLU A 146 -25.69 12.84 1.22
CA GLU A 146 -24.84 12.07 0.32
C GLU A 146 -23.52 12.83 0.12
N ILE A 147 -22.42 12.10 0.25
CA ILE A 147 -21.07 12.59 0.00
C ILE A 147 -20.33 11.61 -0.88
N GLU A 148 -19.57 12.13 -1.83
CA GLU A 148 -18.59 11.35 -2.58
C GLU A 148 -17.20 11.64 -2.01
N SER A 149 -16.35 10.63 -1.97
CA SER A 149 -14.98 10.75 -1.51
C SER A 149 -14.24 11.84 -2.34
N PRO A 150 -13.55 12.80 -1.68
CA PRO A 150 -12.80 13.83 -2.38
C PRO A 150 -11.71 13.23 -3.28
N PHE A 151 -11.07 12.14 -2.84
CA PHE A 151 -10.00 11.46 -3.54
C PHE A 151 -10.44 10.08 -4.08
N ILE A 152 -9.61 9.52 -4.96
CA ILE A 152 -9.76 8.15 -5.46
C ILE A 152 -9.54 7.17 -4.30
N ALA A 153 -10.41 6.18 -4.18
CA ALA A 153 -10.24 5.10 -3.21
C ALA A 153 -9.24 4.07 -3.75
N ASP A 154 -8.18 3.87 -2.99
CA ASP A 154 -7.10 2.94 -3.30
C ASP A 154 -6.56 2.32 -2.02
N PRO A 155 -6.81 1.02 -1.76
CA PRO A 155 -6.27 0.31 -0.61
C PRO A 155 -4.75 0.20 -0.60
N ASN A 156 -4.07 0.52 -1.70
CA ASN A 156 -2.62 0.36 -1.83
C ASN A 156 -1.89 1.70 -1.90
N VAL A 157 -2.52 2.82 -1.51
CA VAL A 157 -1.98 4.18 -1.71
C VAL A 157 -0.54 4.35 -1.20
N ASP A 158 -0.18 3.66 -0.10
CA ASP A 158 1.16 3.71 0.50
C ASP A 158 2.11 2.58 0.06
N LEU A 159 1.63 1.66 -0.79
CA LEU A 159 2.37 0.45 -1.20
C LEU A 159 3.00 0.56 -2.59
N TYR A 160 3.00 1.75 -3.21
CA TYR A 160 3.52 1.96 -4.57
C TYR A 160 5.01 2.30 -4.66
N LEU A 161 5.67 2.52 -3.52
CA LEU A 161 7.08 2.92 -3.50
C LEU A 161 7.97 1.74 -3.09
N LEU A 162 8.80 1.28 -4.03
CA LEU A 162 9.85 0.31 -3.81
C LEU A 162 11.18 0.93 -4.26
N TYR A 163 12.17 0.94 -3.38
CA TYR A 163 13.53 1.34 -3.71
C TYR A 163 14.42 0.11 -3.75
N ILE A 164 15.15 -0.07 -4.85
CA ILE A 164 16.13 -1.15 -5.01
C ILE A 164 17.52 -0.50 -4.98
N TYR A 165 18.28 -0.77 -3.93
CA TYR A 165 19.68 -0.37 -3.84
C TYR A 165 20.54 -1.56 -4.25
N THR A 166 21.39 -1.36 -5.25
CA THR A 166 22.28 -2.39 -5.78
C THR A 166 23.64 -1.79 -6.07
N ASP A 167 24.69 -2.60 -5.95
CA ASP A 167 26.07 -2.23 -6.29
C ASP A 167 26.33 -2.28 -7.80
N ILE A 168 25.27 -2.23 -8.62
CA ILE A 168 25.39 -2.11 -10.08
C ILE A 168 25.61 -0.62 -10.38
N ILE A 169 26.85 -0.30 -10.70
CA ILE A 169 27.31 1.05 -10.95
C ILE A 169 27.36 1.24 -12.47
N GLN A 170 26.63 2.22 -12.99
CA GLN A 170 26.84 2.69 -14.36
C GLN A 170 27.83 3.87 -14.31
N PRO A 171 28.96 3.82 -15.03
CA PRO A 171 29.83 4.97 -15.13
C PRO A 171 29.16 6.05 -15.99
N GLU A 172 28.96 7.24 -15.43
CA GLU A 172 28.38 8.39 -16.13
C GLU A 172 29.47 9.46 -16.34
N MET A 173 29.47 10.11 -17.51
CA MET A 173 30.50 11.10 -17.82
C MET A 173 30.14 12.44 -17.17
N VAL A 174 30.90 12.87 -16.17
CA VAL A 174 30.69 14.16 -15.48
C VAL A 174 31.99 14.97 -15.54
N GLY A 175 31.94 16.14 -16.18
CA GLY A 175 33.08 17.07 -16.21
C GLY A 175 34.35 16.53 -16.86
N GLY A 176 34.24 15.56 -17.78
CA GLY A 176 35.38 14.96 -18.48
C GLY A 176 36.07 13.79 -17.78
N VAL A 177 35.51 13.31 -16.66
CA VAL A 177 35.97 12.11 -15.93
C VAL A 177 34.79 11.13 -15.81
N PHE A 178 35.06 9.82 -15.92
CA PHE A 178 34.05 8.80 -15.62
C PHE A 178 33.87 8.73 -14.10
N ALA A 179 32.66 9.05 -13.63
CA ALA A 179 32.29 8.92 -12.22
C ALA A 179 31.37 7.70 -12.04
N SER A 180 31.60 6.95 -10.98
CA SER A 180 30.71 5.87 -10.54
C SER A 180 29.39 6.46 -10.07
N CYS A 181 28.31 6.28 -10.84
CA CYS A 181 26.96 6.68 -10.44
C CYS A 181 26.16 5.42 -10.08
N PHE A 182 25.45 5.44 -8.96
CA PHE A 182 24.52 4.38 -8.62
C PHE A 182 23.35 4.43 -9.60
N ALA A 183 23.01 3.30 -10.23
CA ALA A 183 21.81 3.22 -11.06
C ALA A 183 20.58 3.53 -10.17
N SER A 184 19.88 4.62 -10.48
CA SER A 184 18.66 5.07 -9.79
C SER A 184 17.39 4.58 -10.47
#